data_AF-A0AAV8W4I4-F1
#
_entry.id   AF-A0AAV8W4I4-F1
#
_cell.length_a   1.000
_cell.length_b   1.000
_cell.length_c   1.000
_cell.angle_alpha   90.00
_cell.angle_beta   90.00
_cell.angle_gamma   90.00
#
_symmetry.space_group_name_H-M   'P 1'
#
loop_
_entity.id
_entity.type
_entity.pdbx_description
1 polymer ?
#
loop_
_entity_poly.entity_id
_entity_poly.type
_entity_poly.pdbx_seq_one_letter_code
_entity_poly.pdbx_strand_id
1 'polypeptide(L)'
;MCLNNMCMTILIVGIILSYAVICTSLPSNDEELTTLSRQKRSLLYPPETNVIQLIIGIGVPVELKSQAVVFGWGFRAFYRLPSNLSEVRPMDESARRTKRSLSRWDVYRMLEQMSDMKGLGGRVCILRTICEAADIPIDKPTTTNENINHYTDNQYYAAQELGRKNPGKCMRLFPECKHTLLDMFTESDEYD
;
A
#
# COMPACT_ATOMS: atom_id res chain seq x y z
N MET A 1 4.01 45.37 -0.33
CA MET A 1 3.65 44.34 0.67
C MET A 1 2.14 44.16 0.86
N CYS A 2 1.27 45.16 0.63
CA CYS A 2 -0.20 45.00 0.79
C CYS A 2 -0.89 44.12 -0.26
N LEU A 3 -0.32 43.99 -1.48
CA LEU A 3 -0.92 43.22 -2.57
C LEU A 3 -0.88 41.70 -2.33
N ASN A 4 0.14 41.21 -1.61
CA ASN A 4 0.29 39.77 -1.32
C ASN A 4 -0.68 39.31 -0.23
N ASN A 5 -0.91 40.13 0.81
CA ASN A 5 -1.86 39.79 1.87
C ASN A 5 -3.31 39.82 1.37
N MET A 6 -3.64 40.77 0.47
CA MET A 6 -4.99 40.85 -0.10
C MET A 6 -5.27 39.70 -1.09
N CYS A 7 -4.25 39.22 -1.81
CA CYS A 7 -4.37 38.03 -2.65
C CYS A 7 -4.54 36.75 -1.80
N MET A 8 -3.80 36.63 -0.70
CA MET A 8 -3.89 35.48 0.20
C MET A 8 -5.24 35.37 0.90
N THR A 9 -5.83 36.49 1.34
CA THR A 9 -7.17 36.47 1.97
C THR A 9 -8.27 36.09 1.00
N ILE A 10 -8.20 36.53 -0.27
CA ILE A 10 -9.18 36.15 -1.31
C ILE A 10 -9.09 34.65 -1.60
N LEU A 11 -7.89 34.07 -1.66
CA LEU A 11 -7.71 32.62 -1.86
C LEU A 11 -8.27 31.81 -0.68
N ILE A 12 -8.02 32.22 0.56
CA ILE A 12 -8.52 31.51 1.75
C ILE A 12 -10.05 31.56 1.83
N VAL A 13 -10.66 32.73 1.55
CA VAL A 13 -12.13 32.89 1.55
C VAL A 13 -12.76 32.05 0.43
N GLY A 14 -12.13 31.99 -0.75
CA GLY A 14 -12.56 31.12 -1.85
C GLY A 14 -12.52 29.64 -1.50
N ILE A 15 -11.45 29.20 -0.83
CA ILE A 15 -11.31 27.81 -0.37
C ILE A 15 -12.39 27.49 0.67
N ILE A 16 -12.61 28.34 1.67
CA ILE A 16 -13.64 28.12 2.70
C ILE A 16 -15.04 28.05 2.09
N LEU A 17 -15.38 28.94 1.15
CA LEU A 17 -16.66 28.93 0.44
C LEU A 17 -16.82 27.66 -0.40
N SER A 18 -15.76 27.19 -1.06
CA SER A 18 -15.80 25.94 -1.82
C SER A 18 -16.03 24.72 -0.91
N TYR A 19 -15.38 24.65 0.25
CA TYR A 19 -15.59 23.58 1.23
C TYR A 19 -16.98 23.63 1.83
N ALA A 20 -17.53 24.82 2.09
CA ALA A 20 -18.89 24.98 2.59
C ALA A 20 -19.93 24.52 1.56
N VAL A 21 -19.75 24.84 0.28
CA VAL A 21 -20.61 24.36 -0.81
C VAL A 21 -20.54 22.83 -0.91
N ILE A 22 -19.34 22.24 -0.83
CA ILE A 22 -19.14 20.78 -0.83
C ILE A 22 -19.84 20.12 0.38
N CYS A 23 -19.82 20.76 1.55
CA CYS A 23 -20.52 20.28 2.75
C CYS A 23 -22.05 20.36 2.62
N THR A 24 -22.60 21.37 1.95
CA THR A 24 -24.06 21.48 1.75
C THR A 24 -24.62 20.52 0.70
N SER A 25 -23.77 19.99 -0.19
CA SER A 25 -24.15 19.05 -1.23
C SER A 25 -23.93 17.58 -0.89
N LEU A 26 -23.66 17.23 0.38
CA LEU A 26 -23.55 15.84 0.82
C LEU A 26 -24.90 15.34 1.36
N PRO A 27 -25.74 14.69 0.53
CA PRO A 27 -26.89 13.96 1.02
C PRO A 27 -26.41 12.80 1.90
N SER A 28 -26.81 12.81 3.18
CA SER A 28 -26.73 11.65 4.07
C SER A 28 -27.80 10.64 3.65
N ASN A 29 -27.50 9.84 2.62
CA ASN A 29 -28.29 8.67 2.27
C ASN A 29 -27.60 7.46 2.88
N ASP A 30 -28.11 6.98 4.01
CA ASP A 30 -27.83 5.64 4.50
C ASP A 30 -28.55 4.65 3.56
N GLU A 31 -27.88 4.34 2.45
CA GLU A 31 -28.33 3.34 1.49
C GLU A 31 -27.86 1.96 1.99
N GLU A 32 -28.82 1.19 2.49
CA GLU A 32 -28.67 -0.20 2.90
C GLU A 32 -28.06 -1.00 1.74
N LEU A 33 -26.79 -1.39 1.90
CA LEU A 33 -26.01 -2.16 0.92
C LEU A 33 -26.59 -3.58 0.82
N THR A 34 -27.70 -3.72 0.10
CA THR A 34 -28.18 -5.00 -0.38
C THR A 34 -27.12 -5.57 -1.32
N THR A 35 -26.41 -6.59 -0.85
CA THR A 35 -25.43 -7.31 -1.65
C THR A 35 -26.14 -8.04 -2.77
N LEU A 36 -26.35 -7.35 -3.90
CA LEU A 36 -26.72 -8.00 -5.15
C LEU A 36 -25.61 -8.99 -5.48
N SER A 37 -25.94 -10.28 -5.39
CA SER A 37 -25.08 -11.36 -5.89
C SER A 37 -24.95 -11.18 -7.40
N ARG A 38 -23.95 -10.37 -7.80
CA ARG A 38 -23.63 -10.12 -9.19
C ARG A 38 -23.05 -11.40 -9.75
N GLN A 39 -23.87 -12.17 -10.46
CA GLN A 39 -23.38 -13.30 -11.24
C GLN A 39 -22.28 -12.79 -12.17
N LYS A 40 -21.07 -13.32 -11.98
CA LYS A 40 -19.87 -12.89 -12.71
C LYS A 40 -20.03 -13.28 -14.18
N ARG A 41 -20.47 -12.33 -15.01
CA ARG A 41 -20.45 -12.48 -16.47
C ARG A 41 -19.00 -12.39 -16.92
N SER A 42 -18.50 -13.47 -17.53
CA SER A 42 -17.17 -13.49 -18.14
C SER A 42 -17.16 -12.52 -19.32
N LEU A 43 -16.25 -11.56 -19.27
CA LEU A 43 -16.04 -10.57 -20.29
C LEU A 43 -15.25 -11.20 -21.44
N LEU A 44 -15.95 -11.97 -22.28
CA LEU A 44 -15.40 -12.48 -23.54
C LEU A 44 -15.43 -11.33 -24.54
N TYR A 45 -14.26 -10.98 -25.07
CA TYR A 45 -14.13 -9.91 -26.06
C TYR A 45 -14.22 -10.46 -27.49
N PRO A 46 -14.85 -9.74 -28.42
CA PRO A 46 -14.94 -10.15 -29.82
C PRO A 46 -13.52 -10.27 -30.42
N PRO A 47 -13.24 -11.30 -31.24
CA PRO A 47 -11.89 -11.66 -31.69
C PRO A 47 -11.24 -10.66 -32.66
N GLU A 48 -11.98 -9.65 -33.11
CA GLU A 48 -11.53 -8.69 -34.11
C GLU A 48 -10.81 -7.47 -33.48
N THR A 49 -11.14 -7.09 -32.24
CA THR A 49 -10.63 -5.85 -31.59
C THR A 49 -10.30 -6.02 -30.11
N ASN A 50 -9.76 -7.18 -29.74
CA ASN A 50 -9.48 -7.59 -28.37
C ASN A 50 -8.02 -7.37 -27.95
N VAL A 51 -7.48 -6.17 -28.14
CA VAL A 51 -6.15 -5.77 -27.62
C VAL A 51 -6.25 -4.55 -26.71
N ILE A 52 -5.73 -4.66 -25.49
CA ILE A 52 -5.47 -3.52 -24.62
C ILE A 52 -4.01 -3.14 -24.74
N GLN A 53 -3.75 -1.85 -24.88
CA GLN A 53 -2.39 -1.31 -24.97
C GLN A 53 -2.08 -0.48 -23.72
N LEU A 54 -1.00 -0.86 -23.03
CA LEU A 54 -0.43 -0.07 -21.95
C LEU A 54 0.88 0.56 -22.45
N ILE A 55 0.99 1.88 -22.28
CA ILE A 55 2.19 2.63 -22.63
C ILE A 55 2.71 3.29 -21.35
N ILE A 56 3.98 3.06 -21.04
CA ILE A 56 4.67 3.69 -19.91
C ILE A 56 5.85 4.46 -20.47
N GLY A 57 5.94 5.74 -20.14
CA GLY A 57 7.00 6.62 -20.61
C GLY A 57 7.66 7.37 -19.46
N ILE A 58 8.98 7.47 -19.48
CA ILE A 58 9.77 8.29 -18.57
C ILE A 58 10.53 9.29 -19.43
N GLY A 59 10.43 10.58 -19.11
CA GLY A 59 11.15 11.66 -19.79
C GLY A 59 11.95 12.47 -18.78
N VAL A 60 13.26 12.59 -19.01
CA VAL A 60 14.16 13.41 -18.20
C VAL A 60 14.63 14.59 -19.07
N PRO A 61 14.20 15.82 -18.74
CA PRO A 61 14.72 17.01 -19.40
C PRO A 61 16.14 17.29 -18.92
N VAL A 62 17.08 17.46 -19.85
CA VAL A 62 18.46 17.89 -19.57
C VAL A 62 18.67 19.26 -20.18
N GLU A 63 18.92 20.26 -19.32
CA GLU A 63 19.18 21.63 -19.74
C GLU A 63 20.67 21.80 -20.08
N LEU A 64 20.99 22.08 -21.35
CA LEU A 64 22.30 22.55 -21.77
C LEU A 64 22.25 24.07 -21.99
N LYS A 65 23.38 24.76 -21.75
CA LYS A 65 23.54 26.24 -21.77
C LYS A 65 23.00 26.99 -23.00
N SER A 66 22.57 26.32 -24.06
CA SER A 66 21.96 26.95 -25.23
C SER A 66 20.84 26.15 -25.89
N GLN A 67 20.48 24.95 -25.41
CA GLN A 67 19.46 24.08 -26.00
C GLN A 67 18.88 23.13 -24.93
N ALA A 68 17.55 22.94 -24.93
CA ALA A 68 16.90 21.92 -24.10
C ALA A 68 16.82 20.59 -24.87
N VAL A 69 17.37 19.51 -24.29
CA VAL A 69 17.32 18.17 -24.88
C VAL A 69 16.60 17.24 -23.91
N VAL A 70 15.56 16.56 -24.40
CA VAL A 70 14.77 15.62 -23.58
C VAL A 70 15.16 14.20 -23.96
N PHE A 71 15.67 13.45 -22.97
CA PHE A 71 15.90 12.02 -23.12
C PHE A 71 14.70 11.26 -22.57
N GLY A 72 14.21 10.28 -23.32
CA GLY A 72 13.02 9.53 -22.92
C GLY A 72 13.13 8.04 -23.21
N TRP A 73 12.49 7.25 -22.36
CA TRP A 73 12.31 5.81 -22.52
C TRP A 73 10.82 5.50 -22.55
N GLY A 74 10.41 4.66 -23.51
CA GLY A 74 9.02 4.24 -23.69
C GLY A 74 8.91 2.73 -23.74
N PHE A 75 7.98 2.19 -22.96
CA PHE A 75 7.61 0.78 -22.95
C PHE A 75 6.18 0.63 -23.46
N ARG A 76 5.97 -0.30 -24.40
CA ARG A 76 4.66 -0.60 -24.99
C ARG A 76 4.33 -2.07 -24.75
N ALA A 77 3.28 -2.32 -23.99
CA ALA A 77 2.76 -3.66 -23.74
C ALA A 77 1.40 -3.84 -24.42
N PHE A 78 1.24 -4.94 -25.15
CA PHE A 78 -0.03 -5.33 -25.79
C PHE A 78 -0.57 -6.57 -25.11
N TYR A 79 -1.76 -6.46 -24.51
CA TYR A 79 -2.45 -7.56 -23.88
C TYR A 79 -3.61 -7.99 -24.78
N ARG A 80 -3.51 -9.19 -25.37
CA ARG A 80 -4.66 -9.82 -26.03
C ARG A 80 -5.64 -10.27 -24.96
N LEU A 81 -6.91 -9.93 -25.13
CA LEU A 81 -7.94 -10.36 -24.22
C LEU A 81 -8.47 -11.73 -24.64
N PRO A 82 -8.72 -12.62 -23.67
CA PRO A 82 -9.16 -13.97 -23.97
C PRO A 82 -10.52 -13.93 -24.65
N SER A 83 -10.59 -14.45 -25.88
CA SER A 83 -11.82 -14.60 -26.65
C SER A 83 -12.51 -15.95 -26.37
N ASN A 84 -11.88 -16.84 -25.61
CA ASN A 84 -12.36 -18.18 -25.32
C ASN A 84 -12.34 -18.52 -23.82
N LEU A 85 -13.33 -19.28 -23.34
CA LEU A 85 -13.42 -19.73 -21.96
C LEU A 85 -12.34 -20.75 -21.57
N SER A 86 -11.82 -21.51 -22.54
CA SER A 86 -10.76 -22.50 -22.33
C SER A 86 -9.43 -21.85 -21.97
N GLU A 87 -9.17 -20.64 -22.48
CA GLU A 87 -7.98 -19.84 -22.16
C GLU A 87 -8.09 -19.17 -20.78
N VAL A 88 -9.31 -18.90 -20.33
CA VAL A 88 -9.61 -18.36 -18.98
C VAL A 88 -9.55 -19.46 -17.91
N ARG A 89 -9.61 -20.74 -18.29
CA ARG A 89 -9.35 -21.85 -17.36
C ARG A 89 -7.84 -21.95 -17.16
N PRO A 90 -7.29 -21.55 -16.00
CA PRO A 90 -5.89 -21.81 -15.75
C PRO A 90 -5.68 -23.32 -15.72
N MET A 91 -4.95 -23.87 -16.70
CA MET A 91 -4.18 -25.09 -16.48
C MET A 91 -3.11 -24.71 -15.46
N ASP A 92 -3.48 -24.78 -14.18
CA ASP A 92 -2.64 -24.93 -13.00
C ASP A 92 -3.35 -24.26 -11.80
N GLU A 93 -3.87 -25.09 -10.90
CA GLU A 93 -4.33 -24.64 -9.58
C GLU A 93 -3.22 -23.91 -8.81
N SER A 94 -1.95 -24.14 -9.15
CA SER A 94 -0.82 -23.43 -8.57
C SER A 94 -0.74 -21.96 -9.03
N ALA A 95 -1.17 -21.62 -10.25
CA ALA A 95 -1.21 -20.23 -10.72
C ALA A 95 -2.34 -19.39 -10.06
N ARG A 96 -3.39 -20.05 -9.54
CA ARG A 96 -4.37 -19.39 -8.65
C ARG A 96 -3.75 -18.99 -7.31
N ARG A 97 -2.62 -19.59 -6.88
CA ARG A 97 -1.90 -19.14 -5.68
C ARG A 97 -1.22 -17.79 -5.89
N THR A 98 -0.84 -17.44 -7.12
CA THR A 98 -0.19 -16.17 -7.47
C THR A 98 -1.17 -14.98 -7.54
N LYS A 99 -2.48 -15.24 -7.55
CA LYS A 99 -3.53 -14.21 -7.37
C LYS A 99 -4.08 -14.15 -5.95
N ARG A 100 -3.40 -14.74 -4.95
CA ARG A 100 -3.62 -14.28 -3.58
C ARG A 100 -3.10 -12.85 -3.53
N SER A 101 -3.96 -11.89 -3.20
CA SER A 101 -3.51 -10.58 -2.71
C SER A 101 -2.39 -10.84 -1.72
N LEU A 102 -1.24 -10.18 -1.88
CA LEU A 102 -0.12 -10.29 -0.95
C LEU A 102 -0.66 -10.20 0.48
N SER A 103 -0.55 -11.30 1.23
CA SER A 103 -1.01 -11.32 2.62
C SER A 103 -0.02 -10.54 3.46
N ARG A 104 -0.50 -9.94 4.54
CA ARG A 104 0.36 -9.35 5.57
C ARG A 104 1.44 -10.34 6.05
N TRP A 105 1.10 -11.62 6.13
CA TRP A 105 2.06 -12.68 6.49
C TRP A 105 3.15 -12.88 5.43
N ASP A 106 2.83 -12.71 4.14
CA ASP A 106 3.82 -12.75 3.05
C ASP A 106 4.80 -11.58 3.15
N VAL A 107 4.29 -10.38 3.49
CA VAL A 107 5.13 -9.18 3.69
C VAL A 107 6.11 -9.40 4.84
N TYR A 108 5.66 -9.90 5.98
CA TYR A 108 6.54 -10.17 7.11
C TYR A 108 7.63 -11.20 6.79
N ARG A 109 7.31 -12.26 6.04
CA ARG A 109 8.31 -13.21 5.53
C ARG A 109 9.31 -12.57 4.59
N MET A 110 8.85 -11.69 3.70
CA MET A 110 9.74 -10.98 2.78
C MET A 110 10.70 -10.05 3.56
N LEU A 111 10.20 -9.37 4.58
CA LEU A 111 10.99 -8.52 5.46
C LEU A 111 12.00 -9.33 6.30
N GLU A 112 11.62 -10.51 6.79
CA GLU A 112 12.52 -11.45 7.49
C GLU A 112 13.68 -11.83 6.57
N GLN A 113 13.39 -12.26 5.34
CA GLN A 113 14.42 -12.62 4.37
C GLN A 113 15.34 -11.44 4.03
N MET A 114 14.78 -10.25 3.82
CA MET A 114 15.58 -9.05 3.55
C MET A 114 16.45 -8.67 4.75
N SER A 115 15.91 -8.79 5.97
CA SER A 115 16.63 -8.51 7.22
C SER A 115 17.81 -9.47 7.41
N ASP A 116 17.60 -10.78 7.15
CA ASP A 116 18.66 -11.79 7.20
C ASP A 116 19.75 -11.49 6.17
N MET A 117 19.38 -11.16 4.94
CA MET A 117 20.34 -10.84 3.86
C MET A 117 21.15 -9.58 4.13
N LYS A 118 20.54 -8.58 4.77
CA LYS A 118 21.19 -7.30 5.08
C LYS A 118 21.90 -7.28 6.43
N GLY A 119 21.82 -8.36 7.20
CA GLY A 119 22.43 -8.47 8.53
C GLY A 119 21.74 -7.59 9.59
N LEU A 120 20.46 -7.27 9.42
CA LEU A 120 19.68 -6.38 10.31
C LEU A 120 19.04 -7.13 11.49
N GLY A 121 19.72 -8.15 12.01
CA GLY A 121 19.24 -8.95 13.16
C GLY A 121 18.09 -9.92 12.85
N GLY A 122 17.78 -10.11 11.57
CA GLY A 122 16.96 -11.21 11.08
C GLY A 122 15.55 -11.25 11.64
N ARG A 123 15.07 -12.47 11.92
CA ARG A 123 13.71 -12.72 12.42
C ARG A 123 13.37 -11.98 13.70
N VAL A 124 14.29 -11.92 14.67
CA VAL A 124 14.00 -11.30 15.98
C VAL A 124 13.75 -9.80 15.84
N CYS A 125 14.52 -9.12 14.99
CA CYS A 125 14.30 -7.70 14.69
C CYS A 125 12.99 -7.43 13.94
N ILE A 126 12.55 -8.35 13.08
CA ILE A 126 11.24 -8.25 12.44
C ILE A 126 10.11 -8.42 13.45
N LEU A 127 10.23 -9.34 14.42
CA LEU A 127 9.23 -9.47 15.49
C LEU A 127 9.16 -8.21 16.36
N ARG A 128 10.31 -7.59 16.68
CA ARG A 128 10.36 -6.31 17.39
C ARG A 128 9.68 -5.19 16.60
N THR A 129 9.99 -5.08 15.31
CA THR A 129 9.38 -4.14 14.36
C THR A 129 7.85 -4.27 14.36
N ILE A 130 7.33 -5.49 14.31
CA ILE A 130 5.88 -5.76 14.31
C ILE A 130 5.25 -5.36 15.66
N CYS A 131 5.94 -5.61 16.77
CA CYS A 131 5.50 -5.19 18.09
C CYS A 131 5.42 -3.65 18.18
N GLU A 132 6.48 -2.95 17.76
CA GLU A 132 6.56 -1.48 17.78
C GLU A 132 5.51 -0.84 16.85
N ALA A 133 5.26 -1.43 15.68
CA ALA A 133 4.20 -0.97 14.78
C ALA A 133 2.78 -1.17 15.36
N ALA A 134 2.59 -2.18 16.23
CA ALA A 134 1.31 -2.49 16.87
C ALA A 134 1.06 -1.72 18.19
N ASP A 135 2.12 -1.10 18.72
CA ASP A 135 2.08 -0.21 19.89
C ASP A 135 1.29 1.08 19.61
N ILE A 136 1.36 1.57 18.37
CA ILE A 136 0.75 2.83 17.95
C ILE A 136 -0.79 2.73 18.05
N PRO A 137 -1.45 3.63 18.82
CA PRO A 137 -2.90 3.65 18.91
C PRO A 137 -3.51 4.15 17.60
N ILE A 138 -4.02 3.22 16.79
CA ILE A 138 -4.74 3.54 15.55
C ILE A 138 -6.24 3.64 15.86
N ASP A 139 -6.80 4.83 15.69
CA ASP A 139 -8.22 5.17 15.92
C ASP A 139 -9.19 4.31 15.05
N LYS A 140 -8.67 3.76 13.95
CA LYS A 140 -9.26 2.65 13.22
C LYS A 140 -8.17 1.63 12.88
N PRO A 141 -8.22 0.40 13.41
CA PRO A 141 -7.29 -0.63 12.99
C PRO A 141 -7.54 -0.94 11.51
N THR A 142 -6.61 -0.53 10.64
CA THR A 142 -6.49 -1.08 9.27
C THR A 142 -5.93 -2.50 9.34
N THR A 143 -6.54 -3.35 10.18
CA THR A 143 -6.20 -4.75 10.26
C THR A 143 -7.05 -5.49 9.24
N THR A 144 -6.44 -5.98 8.18
CA THR A 144 -7.07 -6.99 7.34
C THR A 144 -7.28 -8.24 8.20
N ASN A 145 -8.52 -8.71 8.33
CA ASN A 145 -8.81 -9.98 9.01
C ASN A 145 -8.36 -11.12 8.08
N GLU A 146 -7.07 -11.43 8.16
CA GLU A 146 -6.43 -12.45 7.33
C GLU A 146 -6.25 -13.75 8.11
N ASN A 147 -6.71 -14.85 7.49
CA ASN A 147 -6.50 -16.18 8.05
C ASN A 147 -5.00 -16.50 8.12
N ILE A 148 -4.60 -17.13 9.22
CA ILE A 148 -3.26 -17.68 9.39
C ILE A 148 -3.08 -18.80 8.38
N ASN A 149 -2.18 -18.60 7.42
CA ASN A 149 -1.95 -19.55 6.33
C ASN A 149 -0.84 -20.56 6.67
N HIS A 150 0.13 -20.16 7.50
CA HIS A 150 1.29 -20.99 7.84
C HIS A 150 1.61 -20.93 9.34
N TYR A 151 2.12 -22.02 9.93
CA TYR A 151 2.45 -22.10 11.37
C TYR A 151 3.39 -20.98 11.85
N THR A 152 4.31 -20.55 10.98
CA THR A 152 5.24 -19.44 11.26
C THR A 152 4.54 -18.11 11.51
N ASP A 153 3.33 -17.94 11.00
CA ASP A 153 2.54 -16.72 11.12
C ASP A 153 2.02 -16.50 12.55
N ASN A 154 1.93 -17.58 13.34
CA ASN A 154 1.58 -17.51 14.76
C ASN A 154 2.57 -16.64 15.55
N GLN A 155 3.85 -16.62 15.17
CA GLN A 155 4.85 -15.82 15.85
C GLN A 155 4.68 -14.33 15.52
N TYR A 156 4.36 -14.02 14.26
CA TYR A 156 4.04 -12.66 13.84
C TYR A 156 2.76 -12.14 14.50
N TYR A 157 1.73 -13.00 14.60
CA TYR A 157 0.51 -12.69 15.33
C TYR A 157 0.78 -12.42 16.82
N ALA A 158 1.59 -13.26 17.46
CA ALA A 158 1.95 -13.09 18.87
C ALA A 158 2.73 -11.79 19.12
N ALA A 159 3.68 -11.44 18.25
CA ALA A 159 4.43 -10.19 18.36
C ALA A 159 3.53 -8.95 18.25
N GLN A 160 2.58 -8.97 17.32
CA GLN A 160 1.59 -7.90 17.18
C GLN A 160 0.72 -7.76 18.44
N GLU A 161 0.26 -8.88 18.99
CA GLU A 161 -0.57 -8.89 20.20
C GLU A 161 0.20 -8.41 21.43
N LEU A 162 1.52 -8.66 21.50
CA LEU A 162 2.39 -8.12 22.53
C LEU A 162 2.48 -6.60 22.47
N GLY A 163 2.63 -6.02 21.27
CA GLY A 163 2.64 -4.57 21.07
C GLY A 163 1.32 -3.93 21.49
N ARG A 164 0.20 -4.54 21.11
CA ARG A 164 -1.15 -4.08 21.49
C ARG A 164 -1.39 -4.09 23.01
N LYS A 165 -0.88 -5.10 23.72
CA LYS A 165 -1.09 -5.28 25.16
C LYS A 165 -0.13 -4.46 26.01
N ASN A 166 1.08 -4.22 25.52
CA ASN A 166 2.18 -3.66 26.27
C ASN A 166 2.83 -2.51 25.51
N PRO A 167 2.13 -1.37 25.40
CA PRO A 167 2.69 -0.21 24.73
C PRO A 167 3.97 0.27 25.41
N GLY A 168 4.96 0.68 24.62
CA GLY A 168 6.29 1.14 25.03
C GLY A 168 7.24 0.05 25.56
N LYS A 169 6.86 -1.24 25.54
CA LYS A 169 7.68 -2.32 26.13
C LYS A 169 8.35 -3.24 25.12
N CYS A 170 8.14 -3.03 23.82
CA CYS A 170 8.68 -3.90 22.76
C CYS A 170 10.22 -4.02 22.79
N MET A 171 10.94 -2.94 23.13
CA MET A 171 12.40 -2.97 23.28
C MET A 171 12.88 -3.94 24.38
N ARG A 172 12.12 -4.06 25.48
CA ARG A 172 12.45 -4.99 26.57
C ARG A 172 12.01 -6.42 26.28
N LEU A 173 10.97 -6.60 25.46
CA LEU A 173 10.46 -7.91 25.05
C LEU A 173 11.36 -8.57 23.99
N PHE A 174 12.07 -7.78 23.18
CA PHE A 174 12.99 -8.26 22.15
C PHE A 174 14.41 -7.66 22.32
N PRO A 175 15.12 -8.00 23.41
CA PRO A 175 16.40 -7.38 23.76
C PRO A 175 17.56 -7.76 22.83
N GLU A 176 17.42 -8.86 22.07
CA GLU A 176 18.44 -9.32 21.12
C GLU A 176 18.54 -8.42 19.88
N CYS A 177 17.49 -7.65 19.58
CA CYS A 177 17.49 -6.71 18.47
C CYS A 177 17.93 -5.32 18.92
N LYS A 178 19.00 -4.77 18.34
CA LYS A 178 19.51 -3.42 18.66
C LYS A 178 18.78 -2.30 17.92
N HIS A 179 18.65 -2.44 16.60
CA HIS A 179 17.99 -1.46 15.72
C HIS A 179 16.97 -2.17 14.84
N THR A 180 15.76 -1.64 14.76
CA THR A 180 14.70 -2.15 13.88
C THR A 180 14.70 -1.43 12.54
N LEU A 181 13.88 -1.94 11.59
CA LEU A 181 13.68 -1.24 10.32
C LEU A 181 13.01 0.13 10.52
N LEU A 182 12.21 0.30 11.57
CA LEU A 182 11.54 1.57 11.85
C LEU A 182 12.56 2.64 12.23
N ASP A 183 13.55 2.31 13.05
CA ASP A 183 14.63 3.22 13.48
C ASP A 183 15.41 3.84 12.31
N MET A 184 15.40 3.20 11.13
CA MET A 184 16.05 3.74 9.92
C MET A 184 15.27 4.90 9.30
N PHE A 185 13.95 4.95 9.51
CA PHE A 185 13.05 5.93 8.88
C PHE A 185 12.46 6.90 9.89
N THR A 186 12.48 6.56 11.19
CA THR A 186 12.09 7.45 12.27
C THR A 186 13.33 8.03 12.92
N GLU A 187 13.58 9.33 12.69
CA GLU A 187 14.49 10.10 13.55
C GLU A 187 13.88 10.08 14.95
N SER A 188 14.64 9.56 15.92
CA SER A 188 14.18 9.39 17.29
C SER A 188 14.02 10.76 17.96
N ASP A 189 12.79 11.22 18.13
CA ASP A 189 12.48 12.20 19.16
C ASP A 189 12.66 11.51 20.52
N GLU A 190 13.87 11.66 21.05
CA GLU A 190 14.27 11.31 22.40
C GLU A 190 13.44 12.14 23.39
N TYR A 191 12.44 11.51 24.01
CA TYR A 191 11.70 12.11 25.13
C TYR A 191 12.17 11.46 26.43
N ASP A 192 13.09 12.16 27.10
CA ASP A 192 13.46 11.99 28.51
C ASP A 192 12.24 12.18 29.45
#